data_AF-A0A8T3XH36-F1
#
_entry.id   AF-A0A8T3XH36-F1
#
_cell.length_a   1.000
_cell.length_b   1.000
_cell.length_c   1.000
_cell.angle_alpha   90.00
_cell.angle_beta   90.00
_cell.angle_gamma   90.00
#
_symmetry.space_group_name_H-M   'P 1'
#
loop_
_entity.id
_entity.type
_entity.pdbx_description
1 polymer ?
#
loop_
_entity_poly.entity_id
_entity_poly.type
_entity_poly.pdbx_seq_one_letter_code
_entity_poly.pdbx_strand_id
1 'polypeptide(L)' 'MEREFVITKKIAKHGSQAIIVIPRVLEDELKPQTLVKLTIEVLKKPEEHNG' A
#
# COMPACT_ATOMS: atom_id res chain seq x y z
N MET A 1 7.65 8.86 20.01
CA MET A 1 6.33 8.24 19.85
C MET A 1 6.30 7.65 18.46
N GLU A 2 6.08 6.35 18.34
CA GLU A 2 5.91 5.69 17.05
C GLU A 2 4.54 6.10 16.50
N ARG A 3 4.52 6.61 15.26
CA ARG A 3 3.27 6.99 14.58
C ARG A 3 2.74 5.78 13.85
N GLU A 4 1.50 5.40 14.13
CA GLU A 4 0.80 4.31 13.46
C GLU A 4 -0.27 4.86 12.52
N PHE A 5 -0.31 4.34 11.30
CA PHE A 5 -1.30 4.69 10.30
C PHE A 5 -1.96 3.42 9.79
N VAL A 6 -3.30 3.35 9.86
CA VAL A 6 -4.08 2.24 9.29
C VAL A 6 -4.76 2.73 8.01
N ILE A 7 -4.44 2.09 6.88
CA ILE A 7 -4.97 2.47 5.57
C ILE A 7 -5.57 1.24 4.90
N THR A 8 -6.86 1.30 4.59
CA THR A 8 -7.49 0.32 3.69
C THR A 8 -7.37 0.82 2.26
N LYS A 9 -6.62 0.10 1.42
CA LYS A 9 -6.39 0.47 0.02
C LYS A 9 -6.45 -0.77 -0.88
N LYS A 10 -6.92 -0.59 -2.10
CA LYS A 10 -6.73 -1.58 -3.17
C LYS A 10 -5.28 -1.53 -3.67
N ILE A 11 -4.72 -2.69 -3.98
CA ILE A 11 -3.41 -2.81 -4.63
C ILE A 11 -3.51 -2.24 -6.04
N ALA A 12 -2.59 -1.35 -6.41
CA ALA A 12 -2.49 -0.79 -7.75
C ALA A 12 -1.50 -1.59 -8.60
N LYS A 13 -1.57 -1.42 -9.93
CA LYS A 13 -0.64 -2.02 -10.89
C LYS A 13 0.16 -0.92 -11.58
N HIS A 14 1.47 -1.07 -11.60
CA HIS A 14 2.37 -0.20 -12.36
C HIS A 14 3.30 -1.08 -13.19
N GLY A 15 3.08 -1.12 -14.51
CA GLY A 15 3.73 -2.09 -15.39
C GLY A 15 3.38 -3.53 -15.01
N SER A 16 4.39 -4.36 -14.80
CA SER A 16 4.25 -5.75 -14.32
C SER A 16 4.17 -5.85 -12.79
N GLN A 17 4.41 -4.77 -12.05
CA GLN A 17 4.50 -4.79 -10.59
C GLN A 17 3.18 -4.40 -9.93
N ALA A 18 2.87 -5.08 -8.84
CA ALA A 18 1.84 -4.68 -7.89
C ALA A 18 2.46 -3.70 -6.88
N ILE A 19 1.81 -2.55 -6.67
CA ILE A 19 2.30 -1.49 -5.78
C ILE A 19 1.22 -1.00 -4.83
N ILE A 20 1.63 -0.54 -3.65
CA ILE A 20 0.79 0.23 -2.73
C ILE A 20 1.15 1.71 -2.90
N VAL A 21 0.21 2.51 -3.37
CA VAL A 21 0.42 3.94 -3.56
C VAL A 21 0.24 4.67 -2.24
N ILE A 22 1.28 5.37 -1.80
CA ILE A 22 1.27 6.19 -0.59
C ILE A 22 0.39 7.43 -0.82
N PRO A 23 -0.64 7.68 0.02
CA PRO A 23 -1.45 8.89 -0.06
C PRO A 23 -0.62 10.16 0.20
N ARG A 24 -0.95 11.26 -0.49
CA ARG A 24 -0.26 12.56 -0.36
C ARG A 24 -0.17 13.05 1.08
N VAL A 25 -1.19 12.78 1.90
CA VAL A 25 -1.22 13.21 3.31
C VAL A 25 -0.13 12.57 4.19
N LEU A 26 0.54 11.52 3.70
CA LEU A 26 1.64 10.84 4.40
C LEU A 26 3.00 11.08 3.76
N GLU A 27 3.10 11.92 2.72
CA GLU A 27 4.33 12.10 1.97
C GLU A 27 5.47 12.66 2.83
N ASP A 28 5.17 13.57 3.76
CA ASP A 28 6.17 14.16 4.64
C ASP A 28 6.81 13.14 5.59
N GLU A 29 6.06 12.10 5.96
CA GLU A 29 6.51 11.01 6.84
C GLU A 29 7.15 9.86 6.04
N LEU A 30 6.67 9.60 4.82
CA LEU A 30 7.03 8.45 3.99
C LEU A 30 7.83 8.87 2.76
N LYS A 31 8.94 9.57 2.99
CA LYS A 31 9.85 10.03 1.94
C LYS A 31 10.58 8.86 1.27
N PRO A 32 11.05 9.01 0.01
CA PRO A 32 11.91 8.01 -0.61
C PRO A 32 13.08 7.63 0.30
N GLN A 33 13.46 6.34 0.30
CA GLN A 33 14.49 5.74 1.16
C GLN A 33 14.12 5.57 2.64
N THR A 34 12.93 6.01 3.07
CA THR A 34 12.45 5.71 4.43
C THR A 34 12.17 4.22 4.57
N LEU A 35 12.85 3.55 5.50
CA LEU A 35 12.57 2.16 5.83
C LEU A 35 11.40 2.08 6.80
N VAL A 36 10.34 1.36 6.43
CA VAL A 36 9.14 1.20 7.25
C VAL A 36 8.76 -0.27 7.39
N LYS A 37 8.15 -0.62 8.52
CA LYS A 37 7.50 -1.92 8.71
C LYS A 37 6.09 -1.85 8.13
N LEU A 38 5.76 -2.77 7.23
CA LEU A 38 4.41 -2.90 6.67
C LEU A 38 3.73 -4.14 7.25
N THR A 39 2.50 -3.98 7.72
CA THR A 39 1.60 -5.07 8.09
C THR A 39 0.45 -5.07 7.09
N ILE A 40 0.21 -6.20 6.40
CA ILE A 40 -0.81 -6.32 5.35
C ILE A 40 -1.77 -7.44 5.72
N GLU A 41 -3.06 -7.10 5.78
CA GLU A 41 -4.15 -8.05 5.93
C GLU A 41 -5.00 -8.05 4.64
N VAL A 42 -5.18 -9.21 4.02
CA VAL A 42 -5.94 -9.33 2.77
C VAL A 42 -7.43 -9.39 3.08
N LEU A 43 -8.13 -8.25 2.92
CA LEU A 43 -9.56 -8.14 3.23
C LEU A 43 -10.48 -8.71 2.15
N LYS A 44 -10.11 -8.58 0.87
CA LYS A 44 -10.85 -9.14 -0.28
C LYS A 44 -9.87 -9.54 -1.38
N LYS A 45 -10.05 -10.74 -1.93
CA LYS A 45 -9.28 -11.20 -3.10
C LYS A 45 -9.84 -10.57 -4.39
N PRO A 46 -8.99 -10.25 -5.38
CA PRO A 46 -9.48 -9.85 -6.69
C PRO A 46 -10.36 -10.96 -7.29
N GLU A 47 -11.40 -10.58 -8.01
CA GLU A 47 -12.26 -11.53 -8.71
C GLU A 47 -11.45 -12.14 -9.86
N GLU A 48 -11.28 -13.47 -9.85
CA GLU A 48 -10.65 -14.21 -10.94
C GLU A 48 -11.53 -14.06 -12.19
N HIS A 49 -11.11 -13.22 -13.14
CA HIS A 49 -11.63 -13.30 -14.50
C HIS A 49 -10.99 -14.52 -15.16
N ASN A 50 -11.66 -15.66 -15.05
CA ASN A 50 -11.38 -16.82 -15.88
C ASN A 50 -11.83 -16.48 -17.30
N GLY A 51 -10.88 -15.98 -18.10
CA GLY A 51 -10.98 -15.89 -19.55
C GLY A 51 -10.58 -17.21 -20.20
#